data_AF-W2CU75-F1
#
_entry.id   AF-W2CU75-F1
#
_cell.length_a   1.000
_cell.length_b   1.000
_cell.length_c   1.000
_cell.angle_alpha   90.00
_cell.angle_beta   90.00
_cell.angle_gamma   90.00
#
_symmetry.space_group_name_H-M   'P 1'
#
loop_
_entity.id
_entity.type
_entity.pdbx_description
1 polymer ?
#
loop_
_entity_poly.entity_id
_entity_poly.type
_entity_poly.pdbx_seq_one_letter_code
_entity_poly.pdbx_strand_id
1 'polypeptide(L)'
;GEECLPTEWNSGQGTTGEKKINQRLAAFRELVEKTYAEMLTKDGVVSAELLKNRLQGVAAAPTTLLAMSEAELQSVKACVGKSKAESTYQNLTYSDKLLREFVKENGGRDIPLAGITEDLFEDFR
;
A
#
# COMPACT_ATOMS: atom_id res chain seq x y z
N GLY A 1 -1.29 21.72 1.20
CA GLY A 1 -1.75 21.63 -0.19
C GLY A 1 -1.33 22.87 -0.92
N GLU A 2 -1.82 23.07 -2.14
CA GLU A 2 -1.83 24.39 -2.77
C GLU A 2 -3.11 25.12 -2.33
N GLU A 3 -3.01 26.42 -2.12
CA GLU A 3 -4.12 27.27 -1.67
C GLU A 3 -4.26 28.46 -2.62
N CYS A 4 -5.49 28.89 -2.87
CA CYS A 4 -5.82 30.09 -3.65
C CYS A 4 -7.14 30.68 -3.13
N LEU A 5 -7.41 31.94 -3.43
CA LEU A 5 -8.69 32.54 -3.05
C LEU A 5 -9.84 31.90 -3.85
N PRO A 6 -11.05 31.78 -3.27
CA PRO A 6 -12.21 31.24 -4.00
C PRO A 6 -12.50 31.96 -5.31
N THR A 7 -12.24 33.27 -5.37
CA THR A 7 -12.43 34.11 -6.57
C THR A 7 -11.39 33.88 -7.66
N GLU A 8 -10.24 33.31 -7.31
CA GLU A 8 -9.14 33.05 -8.23
C GLU A 8 -9.20 31.65 -8.83
N TRP A 9 -10.03 30.77 -8.27
CA TRP A 9 -10.25 29.42 -8.79
C TRP A 9 -11.28 29.41 -9.92
N ASN A 10 -10.86 28.96 -11.10
CA ASN A 10 -11.77 28.66 -12.19
C ASN A 10 -12.18 27.19 -12.11
N SER A 11 -13.40 26.91 -11.61
CA SER A 11 -13.92 25.54 -11.48
C SER A 11 -14.14 24.83 -12.82
N GLY A 12 -14.41 25.58 -13.91
CA GLY A 12 -14.61 25.00 -15.24
C GLY A 12 -13.32 24.51 -15.90
N GLN A 13 -12.19 25.14 -15.57
CA GLN A 13 -10.86 24.77 -16.10
C GLN A 13 -9.99 24.03 -15.08
N GLY A 14 -10.34 24.09 -13.79
CA GLY A 14 -9.53 23.54 -12.71
C GLY A 14 -8.17 24.21 -12.59
N THR A 15 -8.12 25.54 -12.75
CA THR A 15 -6.91 26.38 -12.76
C THR A 15 -7.11 27.65 -11.93
N THR A 16 -6.02 28.32 -11.62
CA THR A 16 -5.99 29.65 -10.99
C THR A 16 -5.38 30.71 -11.92
N GLY A 17 -5.42 31.98 -11.54
CA GLY A 17 -4.63 33.03 -12.20
C GLY A 17 -3.10 32.86 -12.01
N GLU A 18 -2.69 32.07 -11.02
CA GLU A 18 -1.28 31.87 -10.68
C GLU A 18 -0.64 30.75 -11.50
N LYS A 19 0.29 31.13 -12.39
CA LYS A 19 1.02 30.19 -13.24
C LYS A 19 1.77 29.11 -12.46
N LYS A 20 2.36 29.47 -11.31
CA LYS A 20 3.15 28.53 -10.49
C LYS A 20 2.27 27.46 -9.84
N ILE A 21 1.10 27.84 -9.32
CA ILE A 21 0.12 26.90 -8.78
C ILE A 21 -0.36 25.96 -9.90
N ASN A 22 -0.69 26.49 -11.07
CA ASN A 22 -1.12 25.68 -12.21
C ASN A 22 -0.05 24.67 -12.66
N GLN A 23 1.23 25.05 -12.66
CA GLN A 23 2.32 24.13 -12.97
C GLN A 23 2.44 23.00 -11.94
N ARG A 24 2.33 23.30 -10.65
CA ARG A 24 2.36 22.29 -9.58
C ARG A 24 1.14 21.38 -9.62
N LEU A 25 -0.05 21.91 -9.92
CA LEU A 25 -1.26 21.13 -10.14
C LEU A 25 -1.11 20.19 -11.34
N ALA A 26 -0.54 20.66 -12.45
CA ALA A 26 -0.29 19.82 -13.63
C ALA A 26 0.69 18.69 -13.32
N ALA A 27 1.82 18.97 -12.68
CA ALA A 27 2.78 17.96 -12.26
C ALA A 27 2.17 16.94 -11.27
N PHE A 28 1.30 17.41 -10.37
CA PHE A 28 0.61 16.52 -9.44
C PHE A 28 -0.41 15.62 -10.17
N ARG A 29 -1.15 16.13 -11.15
CA ARG A 29 -2.05 15.31 -11.99
C ARG A 29 -1.27 14.23 -12.74
N GLU A 30 -0.14 14.59 -13.35
CA GLU A 30 0.73 13.63 -14.03
C GLU A 30 1.23 12.53 -13.08
N LEU A 31 1.64 12.91 -11.86
CA LEU A 31 2.05 11.95 -10.83
C LEU A 31 0.91 11.00 -10.43
N VAL A 32 -0.31 11.52 -10.25
CA VAL A 32 -1.50 10.73 -9.92
C VAL A 32 -1.79 9.73 -11.04
N GLU A 33 -1.82 10.19 -12.29
CA GLU A 33 -2.10 9.36 -13.48
C GLU A 33 -1.07 8.25 -13.67
N LYS A 34 0.22 8.59 -13.53
CA LYS A 34 1.31 7.61 -13.60
C LYS A 34 1.20 6.56 -12.50
N THR A 35 0.96 6.99 -11.27
CA THR A 35 0.84 6.08 -10.12
C THR A 35 -0.36 5.16 -10.29
N TYR A 36 -1.50 5.68 -10.74
CA TYR A 36 -2.69 4.90 -11.05
C TYR A 36 -2.40 3.83 -12.13
N ALA A 37 -1.78 4.21 -13.25
CA ALA A 37 -1.46 3.27 -14.33
C ALA A 37 -0.52 2.15 -13.87
N GLU A 38 0.49 2.47 -13.07
CA GLU A 38 1.39 1.48 -12.47
C GLU A 38 0.65 0.50 -11.55
N MET A 39 -0.22 1.01 -10.67
CA MET A 39 -1.01 0.18 -9.76
C MET A 39 -1.99 -0.70 -10.51
N LEU A 40 -2.70 -0.15 -11.50
CA LEU A 40 -3.68 -0.91 -12.29
C LEU A 40 -2.99 -2.05 -13.05
N THR A 41 -1.80 -1.80 -13.59
CA THR A 41 -1.03 -2.83 -14.31
C THR A 41 -0.55 -3.95 -13.39
N LYS A 42 -0.20 -3.64 -12.14
CA LYS A 42 0.31 -4.63 -11.17
C LYS A 42 -0.80 -5.39 -10.44
N ASP A 43 -1.80 -4.65 -9.97
CA ASP A 43 -2.76 -5.09 -8.96
C ASP A 43 -4.17 -5.33 -9.56
N GLY A 44 -4.41 -4.90 -10.80
CA GLY A 44 -5.66 -5.11 -11.54
C GLY A 44 -6.86 -4.27 -11.06
N VAL A 45 -6.85 -3.82 -9.80
CA VAL A 45 -7.89 -2.99 -9.20
C VAL A 45 -7.24 -1.87 -8.40
N VAL A 46 -7.76 -0.64 -8.54
CA VAL A 46 -7.26 0.53 -7.82
C VAL A 46 -8.44 1.30 -7.21
N SER A 47 -8.42 1.48 -5.90
CA SER A 47 -9.36 2.38 -5.20
C SER A 47 -8.74 3.77 -5.00
N ALA A 48 -9.59 4.79 -4.83
CA ALA A 48 -9.13 6.15 -4.55
C ALA A 48 -8.32 6.23 -3.24
N GLU A 49 -8.70 5.44 -2.23
CA GLU A 49 -7.98 5.36 -0.96
C GLU A 49 -6.59 4.73 -1.14
N LEU A 50 -6.49 3.64 -1.90
CA LEU A 50 -5.22 2.97 -2.15
C LEU A 50 -4.25 3.88 -2.93
N LEU A 51 -4.76 4.57 -3.96
CA LEU A 51 -3.98 5.55 -4.73
C LEU A 51 -3.52 6.72 -3.85
N LYS A 52 -4.39 7.25 -3.00
CA LYS A 52 -4.07 8.33 -2.05
C LYS A 52 -2.97 7.90 -1.08
N ASN A 53 -3.09 6.72 -0.47
CA ASN A 53 -2.12 6.19 0.47
C ASN A 53 -0.73 6.08 -0.18
N ARG A 54 -0.67 5.52 -1.41
CA ARG A 54 0.59 5.42 -2.17
C ARG A 54 1.20 6.80 -2.47
N LEU A 55 0.39 7.79 -2.88
CA LEU A 55 0.86 9.15 -3.14
C LEU A 55 1.33 9.91 -1.90
N GLN A 56 0.72 9.65 -0.74
CA GLN A 56 1.12 10.23 0.53
C GLN A 56 2.28 9.50 1.19
N GLY A 57 2.76 8.40 0.60
CA GLY A 57 3.78 7.53 1.19
C GLY A 57 3.28 6.82 2.45
N VAL A 58 1.97 6.78 2.67
CA VAL A 58 1.34 6.04 3.77
C VAL A 58 1.19 4.61 3.31
N ALA A 59 1.82 3.67 4.01
CA ALA A 59 1.57 2.26 3.78
C ALA A 59 0.08 1.99 4.06
N ALA A 60 -0.66 1.51 3.05
CA ALA A 60 -2.02 1.06 3.27
C ALA A 60 -1.99 -0.08 4.30
N ALA A 61 -2.96 -0.09 5.23
CA ALA A 61 -3.09 -1.19 6.15
C ALA A 61 -3.29 -2.49 5.34
N PRO A 62 -2.51 -3.54 5.61
CA PRO A 62 -2.69 -4.81 4.92
C PRO A 62 -4.09 -5.35 5.22
N THR A 63 -4.77 -5.83 4.19
CA THR A 63 -6.12 -6.41 4.31
C THR A 63 -6.15 -7.91 4.08
N THR A 64 -5.00 -8.49 3.71
CA THR A 64 -4.79 -9.91 3.49
C THR A 64 -3.59 -10.41 4.29
N LEU A 65 -3.52 -11.73 4.49
CA LEU A 65 -2.59 -12.38 5.39
C LEU A 65 -1.13 -12.31 4.90
N LEU A 66 -0.86 -12.56 3.61
CA LEU A 66 0.50 -12.42 3.06
C LEU A 66 0.93 -10.95 3.00
N ALA A 67 0.02 -10.03 2.65
CA ALA A 67 0.33 -8.60 2.69
C ALA A 67 0.67 -8.12 4.11
N MET A 68 0.01 -8.68 5.14
CA MET A 68 0.30 -8.37 6.54
C MET A 68 1.67 -8.91 6.97
N SER A 69 1.99 -10.16 6.58
CA SER A 69 3.29 -10.76 6.84
C SER A 69 4.43 -9.98 6.17
N GLU A 70 4.24 -9.56 4.91
CA GLU A 70 5.23 -8.74 4.19
C GLU A 70 5.44 -7.37 4.84
N ALA A 71 4.36 -6.70 5.27
CA ALA A 71 4.44 -5.44 5.99
C ALA A 71 5.21 -5.58 7.32
N GLU A 72 4.98 -6.68 8.06
CA GLU A 72 5.72 -6.98 9.28
C GLU A 72 7.20 -7.24 9.01
N LEU A 73 7.53 -8.01 7.97
CA LEU A 73 8.92 -8.25 7.56
C LEU A 73 9.67 -6.96 7.22
N GLN A 74 9.05 -6.06 6.45
CA GLN A 74 9.67 -4.76 6.12
C GLN A 74 9.90 -3.91 7.37
N SER A 75 8.92 -3.87 8.27
CA SER A 75 9.02 -3.16 9.56
C SER A 75 10.17 -3.72 10.42
N VAL A 76 10.24 -5.04 10.60
CA VAL A 76 11.29 -5.67 11.39
C VAL A 76 12.66 -5.46 10.76
N LYS A 77 12.78 -5.61 9.43
CA LYS A 77 14.02 -5.38 8.70
C LYS A 77 14.56 -3.96 8.89
N ALA A 78 13.70 -2.95 8.83
CA ALA A 78 14.08 -1.55 9.04
C ALA A 78 14.59 -1.25 10.47
N CYS A 79 14.26 -2.12 11.43
CA CYS A 79 14.62 -2.00 12.84
C CYS A 79 15.77 -2.94 13.27
N VAL A 80 16.27 -3.81 12.39
CA VAL A 80 17.41 -4.67 12.67
C VAL A 80 18.64 -3.83 13.03
N GLY A 81 19.33 -4.22 14.09
CA GLY A 81 20.53 -3.51 14.59
C GLY A 81 20.22 -2.22 15.36
N LYS A 82 18.94 -1.81 15.44
CA LYS A 82 18.47 -0.71 16.31
C LYS A 82 17.70 -1.24 17.51
N SER A 83 16.58 -1.91 17.24
CA SER A 83 15.64 -2.41 18.25
C SER A 83 15.20 -3.85 18.00
N LYS A 84 15.59 -4.45 16.86
CA LYS A 84 15.33 -5.86 16.53
C LYS A 84 16.63 -6.62 16.30
N ALA A 85 16.64 -7.88 16.72
CA ALA A 85 17.75 -8.79 16.45
C ALA A 85 17.62 -9.39 15.03
N GLU A 86 18.76 -9.71 14.41
CA GLU A 86 18.80 -10.39 13.11
C GLU A 86 18.07 -11.74 13.16
N SER A 87 18.20 -12.49 14.26
CA SER A 87 17.51 -13.77 14.45
C SER A 87 15.98 -13.62 14.42
N THR A 88 15.44 -12.52 14.93
CA THR A 88 14.00 -12.24 14.85
C THR A 88 13.55 -12.09 13.39
N TYR A 89 14.30 -11.34 12.58
CA TYR A 89 14.01 -11.17 11.17
C TYR A 89 14.09 -12.50 10.40
N GLN A 90 15.10 -13.33 10.69
CA GLN A 90 15.26 -14.66 10.10
C GLN A 90 14.08 -15.59 10.43
N ASN A 91 13.65 -15.62 11.70
CA ASN A 91 12.51 -16.44 12.13
C ASN A 91 11.20 -16.03 11.46
N LEU A 92 10.95 -14.72 11.35
CA LEU A 92 9.77 -14.22 10.64
C LEU A 92 9.85 -14.51 9.15
N THR A 93 11.04 -14.43 8.54
CA THR A 93 11.22 -14.78 7.12
C THR A 93 10.94 -16.25 6.88
N TYR A 94 11.31 -17.13 7.82
CA TYR A 94 10.95 -18.55 7.75
C TYR A 94 9.44 -18.76 7.90
N SER A 95 8.80 -18.05 8.83
CA SER A 95 7.35 -18.11 9.04
C SER A 95 6.55 -17.64 7.81
N ASP A 96 6.97 -16.55 7.16
CA ASP A 96 6.38 -16.07 5.89
C ASP A 96 6.49 -17.11 4.78
N LYS A 97 7.58 -17.87 4.71
CA LYS A 97 7.71 -18.97 3.73
C LYS A 97 6.67 -20.07 3.96
N LEU A 98 6.52 -20.52 5.21
CA LEU A 98 5.49 -21.53 5.57
C LEU A 98 4.08 -21.01 5.25
N LEU A 99 3.83 -19.73 5.55
CA LEU A 99 2.56 -19.09 5.24
C LEU A 99 2.26 -19.05 3.73
N ARG A 100 3.27 -18.75 2.90
CA ARG A 100 3.14 -18.77 1.44
C ARG A 100 2.90 -20.18 0.89
N GLU A 101 3.54 -21.19 1.47
CA GLU A 101 3.32 -22.60 1.11
C GLU A 101 1.90 -23.03 1.44
N PHE A 102 1.42 -22.74 2.65
CA PHE A 102 0.05 -22.98 3.07
C PHE A 102 -0.99 -22.31 2.16
N VAL A 103 -0.82 -21.01 1.86
CA VAL A 103 -1.73 -20.30 0.94
C VAL A 103 -1.73 -20.94 -0.45
N LYS A 104 -0.57 -21.42 -0.92
CA LYS A 104 -0.45 -22.11 -2.21
C LYS A 104 -1.21 -23.43 -2.22
N GLU A 105 -1.15 -24.20 -1.15
CA GLU A 105 -1.90 -25.46 -0.99
C GLU A 105 -3.41 -25.21 -0.88
N ASN A 106 -3.81 -24.08 -0.30
CA ASN A 106 -5.21 -23.68 -0.10
C ASN A 106 -5.76 -22.76 -1.20
N GLY A 107 -5.49 -23.10 -2.46
CA GLY A 107 -6.07 -22.44 -3.63
C GLY A 107 -5.31 -21.23 -4.16
N GLY A 108 -4.16 -20.89 -3.55
CA GLY A 108 -3.17 -19.94 -4.09
C GLY A 108 -3.59 -18.47 -4.09
N ARG A 109 -4.79 -18.15 -3.61
CA ARG A 109 -5.22 -16.76 -3.38
C ARG A 109 -4.91 -16.36 -1.95
N ASP A 110 -4.36 -15.17 -1.79
CA ASP A 110 -4.12 -14.60 -0.46
C ASP A 110 -5.43 -14.49 0.33
N ILE A 111 -5.33 -14.66 1.64
CA ILE A 111 -6.46 -14.84 2.55
C ILE A 111 -6.85 -13.48 3.12
N PRO A 112 -8.09 -13.00 2.91
CA PRO A 112 -8.55 -11.76 3.51
C PRO A 112 -8.56 -11.84 5.05
N LEU A 113 -7.98 -10.85 5.73
CA LEU A 113 -7.96 -10.81 7.20
C LEU A 113 -9.37 -10.81 7.81
N ALA A 114 -10.33 -10.18 7.12
CA ALA A 114 -11.73 -10.14 7.54
C ALA A 114 -12.42 -11.51 7.49
N GLY A 115 -11.86 -12.48 6.77
CA GLY A 115 -12.37 -13.84 6.64
C GLY A 115 -11.57 -14.88 7.41
N ILE A 116 -10.60 -14.46 8.26
CA ILE A 116 -9.84 -15.39 9.10
C ILE A 116 -10.75 -15.91 10.22
N THR A 117 -10.81 -17.23 10.33
CA THR A 117 -11.62 -17.99 11.28
C THR A 117 -10.75 -18.98 12.04
N GLU A 118 -11.27 -19.56 13.13
CA GLU A 118 -10.49 -20.45 14.02
C GLU A 118 -9.96 -21.70 13.30
N ASP A 119 -10.76 -22.26 12.38
CA ASP A 119 -10.41 -23.40 11.53
C ASP A 119 -9.12 -23.18 10.73
N LEU A 120 -8.85 -21.94 10.32
CA LEU A 120 -7.62 -21.62 9.61
C LEU A 120 -6.36 -21.90 10.45
N PHE A 121 -6.43 -21.71 11.77
CA PHE A 121 -5.30 -21.96 12.66
C PHE A 121 -5.06 -23.44 12.90
N GLU A 122 -6.12 -24.25 12.90
CA GLU A 122 -5.98 -25.71 13.00
C GLU A 122 -5.44 -26.31 11.70
N ASP A 123 -5.86 -25.79 10.54
CA ASP A 123 -5.36 -26.23 9.23
C ASP A 123 -3.88 -25.86 8.98
N PHE A 124 -3.39 -24.77 9.61
CA PHE A 124 -2.02 -24.30 9.44
C PHE A 124 -0.97 -25.09 10.25
N ARG A 125 -1.41 -25.92 11.21
CA ARG A 125 -0.55 -26.59 12.20
C ARG A 125 0.37 -27.66 11.60
#